data_AF-A0A699RZR2-F1
#
_entry.id   AF-A0A699RZR2-F1
#
_cell.length_a   1.000
_cell.length_b   1.000
_cell.length_c   1.000
_cell.angle_alpha   90.00
_cell.angle_beta   90.00
_cell.angle_gamma   90.00
#
_symmetry.space_group_name_H-M   'P 1'
#
loop_
_entity.id
_entity.type
_entity.pdbx_description
1 polymer ?
#
loop_
_entity_poly.entity_id
_entity_poly.type
_entity_poly.pdbx_seq_one_letter_code
_entity_poly.pdbx_strand_id
1 'polypeptide(L)'
;ILKKYNMHNSKKGYLPMEVKHDLSNELRASTPKELAYIKKVPYASAVGSIMYAVRYTRPDVAFAQNLVSQYQQNPGKLQWVAVKHILKYLKNTRDMFLVYGRKPDT
;
A
#
# COMPACT_ATOMS: atom_id res chain seq x y z
N ILE A 1 -9.38 -7.19 3.93
CA ILE A 1 -8.49 -6.51 2.94
C ILE A 1 -7.67 -7.51 2.12
N LEU A 2 -6.77 -8.31 2.71
CA LEU A 2 -5.83 -9.16 1.94
C LEU A 2 -6.48 -10.23 1.05
N LYS A 3 -7.55 -10.89 1.51
CA LYS A 3 -8.29 -11.87 0.69
C LYS A 3 -8.90 -11.23 -0.57
N LYS A 4 -9.45 -10.02 -0.45
CA LYS A 4 -10.11 -9.26 -1.53
C LYS A 4 -9.18 -8.98 -2.72
N TYR A 5 -7.89 -8.75 -2.46
CA TYR A 5 -6.89 -8.46 -3.51
C TYR A 5 -6.00 -9.66 -3.83
N ASN A 6 -6.40 -10.87 -3.42
CA ASN A 6 -5.62 -12.11 -3.59
C ASN A 6 -4.20 -12.05 -3.00
N MET A 7 -4.00 -11.29 -1.92
CA MET A 7 -2.69 -11.08 -1.27
C MET A 7 -2.53 -11.91 0.02
N HIS A 8 -3.50 -12.78 0.34
CA HIS A 8 -3.49 -13.58 1.57
C HIS A 8 -2.29 -14.55 1.65
N ASN A 9 -1.83 -15.09 0.52
CA ASN A 9 -0.65 -15.98 0.44
C ASN A 9 0.63 -15.26 -0.05
N SER A 10 0.63 -13.93 -0.15
CA SER A 10 1.81 -13.16 -0.61
C SER A 10 2.99 -13.29 0.36
N LYS A 11 4.22 -13.09 -0.14
CA LYS A 11 5.41 -12.88 0.70
C LYS A 11 5.18 -11.74 1.70
N LYS A 12 5.74 -11.89 2.91
CA LYS A 12 5.71 -10.87 3.97
C LYS A 12 6.63 -9.71 3.60
N GLY A 13 6.12 -8.48 3.70
CA GLY A 13 6.90 -7.25 3.50
C GLY A 13 7.30 -6.64 4.83
N TYR A 14 8.53 -6.14 4.94
CA TYR A 14 9.05 -5.54 6.18
C TYR A 14 8.82 -4.02 6.24
N LEU A 15 8.71 -3.36 5.09
CA LEU A 15 8.53 -1.92 4.99
C LEU A 15 7.21 -1.59 4.27
N PRO A 16 6.48 -0.54 4.68
CA PRO A 16 5.28 -0.09 3.97
C PRO A 16 5.60 0.48 2.58
N MET A 17 6.78 1.06 2.41
CA MET A 17 7.29 1.62 1.14
C MET A 17 8.82 1.54 1.12
N GLU A 18 9.41 1.26 -0.04
CA GLU A 18 10.87 1.29 -0.22
C GLU A 18 11.35 2.71 -0.53
N VAL A 19 12.46 3.14 0.09
CA VAL A 19 13.02 4.51 0.00
C VAL A 19 13.40 4.91 -1.44
N LYS A 20 13.64 3.94 -2.33
CA LYS A 20 14.08 4.16 -3.72
C LYS A 20 12.96 3.98 -4.76
N HIS A 21 11.70 3.93 -4.36
CA HIS A 21 10.62 3.99 -5.35
C HIS A 21 10.47 5.44 -5.84
N ASP A 22 11.18 5.79 -6.90
CA ASP A 22 10.89 6.99 -7.69
C ASP A 22 9.49 6.83 -8.28
N LEU A 23 8.49 7.34 -7.56
CA LEU A 23 7.11 7.45 -8.03
C LEU A 23 6.95 8.75 -8.83
N SER A 24 7.90 9.07 -9.71
CA SER A 24 7.83 10.30 -10.51
C SER A 24 6.56 10.30 -11.38
N ASN A 25 5.98 11.49 -11.60
CA ASN A 25 4.77 11.66 -12.42
C ASN A 25 4.95 11.17 -13.87
N GLU A 26 6.19 11.01 -14.32
CA GLU A 26 6.58 10.48 -15.63
C GLU A 26 6.25 8.99 -15.81
N LEU A 27 6.03 8.26 -14.71
CA LEU A 27 5.75 6.81 -14.72
C LEU A 27 4.25 6.48 -14.72
N ARG A 28 3.39 7.46 -15.02
CA ARG A 28 1.95 7.23 -15.27
C ARG A 28 1.79 6.33 -16.49
N ALA A 29 0.70 5.56 -16.53
CA ALA A 29 0.42 4.71 -17.67
C ALA A 29 0.28 5.56 -18.94
N SER A 30 1.25 5.42 -19.84
CA SER A 30 1.34 6.21 -21.06
C SER A 30 1.19 5.32 -22.30
N THR A 31 1.60 4.05 -22.22
CA THR A 31 1.37 3.10 -23.31
C THR A 31 -0.05 2.51 -23.29
N PRO A 32 -0.67 2.27 -24.45
CA PRO A 32 -2.03 1.73 -24.53
C PRO A 32 -2.18 0.34 -23.90
N LYS A 33 -1.11 -0.47 -23.91
CA LYS A 33 -1.05 -1.77 -23.23
C LYS A 33 -1.12 -1.63 -21.70
N GLU A 34 -0.42 -0.64 -21.14
CA GLU A 34 -0.44 -0.37 -19.69
C GLU A 34 -1.79 0.17 -19.24
N LEU A 35 -2.39 1.07 -20.01
CA LEU A 35 -3.73 1.59 -19.75
C LEU A 35 -4.78 0.47 -19.72
N ALA A 36 -4.71 -0.47 -20.67
CA ALA A 36 -5.60 -1.63 -20.71
C ALA A 36 -5.42 -2.56 -19.49
N TYR A 37 -4.19 -2.71 -19.00
CA TYR A 37 -3.90 -3.48 -17.79
C TYR A 37 -4.41 -2.76 -16.54
N ILE A 38 -4.10 -1.47 -16.39
CA ILE A 38 -4.48 -0.64 -15.24
C ILE A 38 -5.99 -0.53 -15.10
N LYS A 39 -6.74 -0.41 -16.21
CA LYS A 39 -8.21 -0.40 -16.18
C LYS A 39 -8.83 -1.66 -15.56
N LYS A 40 -8.14 -2.80 -15.63
CA LYS A 40 -8.60 -4.06 -14.99
C LYS A 40 -8.27 -4.12 -13.50
N VAL A 41 -7.36 -3.28 -13.03
CA VAL A 41 -6.88 -3.29 -11.65
C VAL A 41 -7.80 -2.43 -10.76
N PRO A 42 -8.28 -2.95 -9.62
CA PRO A 42 -9.14 -2.20 -8.70
C PRO A 42 -8.33 -1.23 -7.82
N TYR A 43 -7.65 -0.25 -8.42
CA TYR A 43 -6.71 0.65 -7.75
C TYR A 43 -7.41 1.49 -6.65
N ALA A 44 -8.44 2.25 -7.00
CA ALA A 44 -9.20 3.09 -6.05
C ALA A 44 -9.78 2.29 -4.89
N SER A 45 -10.27 1.07 -5.17
CA SER A 45 -10.78 0.16 -4.15
C SER A 45 -9.69 -0.24 -3.16
N ALA A 46 -8.47 -0.53 -3.66
CA ALA A 46 -7.33 -0.91 -2.83
C ALA A 46 -6.86 0.25 -1.95
N VAL A 47 -6.73 1.45 -2.52
CA VAL A 47 -6.38 2.67 -1.78
C VAL A 47 -7.39 2.95 -0.67
N GLY A 48 -8.69 2.88 -0.96
CA GLY A 48 -9.74 3.05 0.06
C GLY A 48 -9.70 1.98 1.16
N SER A 49 -9.37 0.74 0.80
CA SER A 49 -9.19 -0.33 1.80
C SER A 49 -7.99 -0.09 2.69
N ILE A 50 -6.88 0.44 2.16
CA ILE A 50 -5.70 0.81 2.94
C ILE A 50 -6.02 1.98 3.87
N MET A 51 -6.74 3.00 3.37
CA MET A 51 -7.20 4.14 4.19
C MET A 51 -8.03 3.68 5.40
N TYR A 52 -8.89 2.68 5.23
CA TYR A 52 -9.60 2.07 6.36
C TYR A 52 -8.64 1.47 7.40
N ALA A 53 -7.63 0.70 6.96
CA ALA A 53 -6.63 0.13 7.87
C ALA A 53 -5.85 1.23 8.62
N VAL A 54 -5.47 2.30 7.92
CA VAL A 54 -4.76 3.46 8.49
C VAL A 54 -5.58 4.10 9.61
N ARG A 55 -6.87 4.35 9.38
CA ARG A 55 -7.73 5.05 10.33
C ARG A 55 -7.96 4.28 11.63
N TYR A 56 -8.08 2.95 11.57
CA TYR A 56 -8.53 2.16 12.73
C TYR A 56 -7.44 1.34 13.40
N THR A 57 -6.42 0.92 12.66
CA THR A 57 -5.49 -0.12 13.15
C THR A 57 -4.03 0.20 12.91
N ARG A 58 -3.69 0.91 11.83
CA ARG A 58 -2.33 0.99 11.29
C ARG A 58 -1.93 2.39 10.81
N PRO A 59 -1.86 3.36 11.74
CA PRO A 59 -1.51 4.74 11.40
C PRO A 59 -0.09 4.87 10.83
N ASP A 60 0.80 3.91 11.09
CA ASP A 60 2.16 3.84 10.55
C ASP A 60 2.21 3.74 9.01
N VAL A 61 1.11 3.34 8.37
CA VAL A 61 0.99 3.24 6.90
C VAL A 61 0.46 4.53 6.26
N ALA A 62 0.05 5.53 7.04
CA ALA A 62 -0.60 6.75 6.55
C ALA A 62 0.19 7.46 5.44
N PHE A 63 1.51 7.59 5.64
CA PHE A 63 2.38 8.24 4.65
C PHE A 63 2.37 7.51 3.29
N ALA A 64 2.57 6.19 3.31
CA ALA A 64 2.56 5.38 2.09
C ALA A 64 1.18 5.41 1.40
N GLN A 65 0.09 5.42 2.17
CA GLN A 65 -1.27 5.53 1.64
C GLN A 65 -1.52 6.89 0.96
N ASN A 66 -1.05 7.98 1.56
CA ASN A 66 -1.19 9.33 1.00
C ASN A 66 -0.45 9.44 -0.34
N LEU A 67 0.77 8.92 -0.43
CA LEU A 67 1.53 8.92 -1.68
C LEU A 67 0.82 8.17 -2.81
N VAL A 68 0.32 6.95 -2.56
CA VAL A 68 -0.38 6.20 -3.61
C VAL A 68 -1.73 6.83 -4.00
N SER A 69 -2.36 7.61 -3.11
CA SER A 69 -3.63 8.27 -3.43
C SER A 69 -3.50 9.36 -4.50
N GLN A 70 -2.33 10.01 -4.62
CA GLN A 70 -2.07 11.07 -5.59
C GLN A 70 -2.18 10.59 -7.05
N TYR A 71 -1.96 9.30 -7.29
CA TYR A 71 -1.98 8.69 -8.62
C TYR A 71 -3.30 7.98 -8.94
N GLN A 72 -4.36 8.21 -8.17
CA GLN A 72 -5.63 7.50 -8.35
C GLN A 72 -6.31 7.81 -9.70
N GLN A 73 -6.12 9.00 -10.26
CA GLN A 73 -6.69 9.39 -11.55
C GLN A 73 -6.03 8.66 -12.73
N ASN A 74 -4.71 8.47 -12.68
CA ASN A 74 -3.98 7.73 -13.71
C ASN A 74 -2.82 6.94 -13.06
N PRO A 75 -3.10 5.76 -12.49
CA PRO A 75 -2.07 4.96 -11.86
C PRO A 75 -1.22 4.26 -12.93
N GLY A 76 0.09 4.21 -12.71
CA GLY A 76 1.00 3.38 -13.49
C GLY A 76 1.25 2.01 -12.85
N LYS A 77 2.02 1.18 -13.54
CA LYS A 77 2.37 -0.17 -13.06
C LYS A 77 3.16 -0.12 -11.76
N LEU A 78 4.06 0.85 -11.61
CA LEU A 78 4.88 1.03 -10.41
C LEU A 78 4.03 1.46 -9.21
N GLN A 79 3.07 2.35 -9.41
CA GLN A 79 2.11 2.76 -8.38
C GLN A 79 1.30 1.55 -7.90
N TRP A 80 0.90 0.65 -8.80
CA TRP A 80 0.22 -0.59 -8.41
C TRP A 80 1.14 -1.55 -7.63
N VAL A 81 2.42 -1.63 -7.99
CA VAL A 81 3.42 -2.39 -7.22
C VAL A 81 3.60 -1.80 -5.82
N ALA A 82 3.61 -0.48 -5.67
CA ALA A 82 3.66 0.19 -4.37
C ALA A 82 2.45 -0.16 -3.50
N VAL A 83 1.23 -0.13 -4.06
CA VAL A 83 0.01 -0.57 -3.36
C VAL A 83 0.12 -2.03 -2.91
N LYS A 84 0.62 -2.92 -3.78
CA LYS A 84 0.88 -4.31 -3.40
C LYS A 84 1.92 -4.42 -2.28
N HIS A 85 2.95 -3.57 -2.26
CA HIS A 85 3.96 -3.55 -1.21
C HIS A 85 3.33 -3.18 0.15
N ILE A 86 2.47 -2.16 0.18
CA ILE A 86 1.71 -1.80 1.38
C ILE A 86 0.85 -2.98 1.88
N LEU A 87 0.18 -3.70 0.97
CA LEU A 87 -0.59 -4.89 1.33
C LEU A 87 0.28 -6.03 1.88
N LYS A 88 1.52 -6.20 1.37
CA LYS A 88 2.49 -7.17 1.91
C LYS A 88 2.93 -6.81 3.32
N TYR A 89 3.14 -5.52 3.56
CA TYR A 89 3.48 -5.01 4.88
C TYR A 89 2.35 -5.27 5.88
N LEU A 90 1.11 -4.92 5.52
CA LEU A 90 -0.09 -5.21 6.33
C LEU A 90 -0.27 -6.70 6.63
N LYS A 91 0.13 -7.59 5.72
CA LYS A 91 0.15 -9.04 5.97
C LYS A 91 1.16 -9.41 7.05
N ASN A 92 2.39 -8.88 6.97
CA ASN A 92 3.46 -9.21 7.92
C ASN A 92 3.13 -8.77 9.35
N THR A 93 2.46 -7.63 9.45
CA THR A 93 2.24 -6.89 10.70
C THR A 93 0.80 -7.01 11.20
N ARG A 94 0.05 -8.01 10.70
CA ARG A 94 -1.34 -8.27 11.11
C ARG A 94 -1.46 -8.66 12.58
N ASP A 95 -0.47 -9.39 13.08
CA ASP A 95 -0.47 -9.94 14.43
C ASP A 95 0.35 -9.05 15.41
N MET A 96 0.78 -7.86 14.96
CA MET A 96 1.48 -6.86 15.78
C MET A 96 0.50 -5.83 16.36
N PHE A 97 0.75 -5.40 17.59
CA PHE A 97 -0.07 -4.42 18.29
C PHE A 97 0.81 -3.43 19.06
N LEU A 98 0.30 -2.21 19.27
CA LEU A 98 0.98 -1.20 20.07
C LEU A 98 0.83 -1.55 21.55
N VAL A 99 1.96 -1.74 22.24
CA VAL A 99 1.99 -1.92 23.69
C VAL A 99 2.35 -0.58 24.33
N TYR A 100 1.43 -0.01 25.11
CA TYR A 100 1.69 1.16 25.92
C TYR A 100 2.13 0.71 27.32
N GLY A 101 3.42 0.80 27.60
CA GLY A 101 4.00 0.51 28.90
C GLY A 101 4.97 1.61 29.28
N ARG A 102 4.92 2.07 30.54
CA ARG A 102 5.96 2.92 31.11
C ARG A 102 7.24 2.08 31.16
N LYS A 103 8.36 2.59 30.64
CA LYS A 103 9.65 1.97 30.94
C LYS A 103 9.73 1.85 32.47
N PRO A 104 10.03 0.69 33.06
CA PRO A 104 10.39 0.65 34.47
C PRO A 104 11.63 1.53 34.60
N ASP A 105 11.47 2.65 35.30
CA ASP A 105 12.56 3.58 35.59
C ASP A 105 13.68 2.76 36.25
N THR A 106 14.84 2.70 35.58
CA THR A 106 16.07 2.10 36.09
C THR A 106 16.82 3.12 36.92
#